data_AF-A0A960RQ86-F1
#
_entry.id   AF-A0A960RQ86-F1
#
_cell.length_a   1.000
_cell.length_b   1.000
_cell.length_c   1.000
_cell.angle_alpha   90.00
_cell.angle_beta   90.00
_cell.angle_gamma   90.00
#
_symmetry.space_group_name_H-M   'P 1'
#
loop_
_entity.id
_entity.type
_entity.pdbx_description
1 polymer ?
#
loop_
_entity_poly.entity_id
_entity_poly.type
_entity_poly.pdbx_seq_one_letter_code
_entity_poly.pdbx_strand_id
1 'polypeptide(L)'
;MKWGLVFFAGVLLSLITLLGFRTGTHEKVIEAEKFVLRSPHGRILMELRVEDHKPVIALCDERGKERLHLEGGSAPGILIKNGSDKTVMQIRDFEKDGSGFV
;
A
#
# COMPACT_ATOMS: atom_id res chain seq x y z
N MET A 1 23.44 59.51 0.53
CA MET A 1 23.47 58.14 1.08
C MET A 1 22.12 57.40 1.03
N LYS A 2 21.16 57.74 0.13
CA LYS A 2 19.82 57.12 0.12
C LYS A 2 19.69 55.86 -0.75
N TRP A 3 20.57 55.69 -1.74
CA TRP A 3 20.51 54.57 -2.70
C TRP A 3 20.93 53.21 -2.11
N GLY A 4 21.81 53.20 -1.10
CA GLY A 4 22.28 51.96 -0.48
C GLY A 4 21.16 51.17 0.21
N LEU A 5 20.20 51.86 0.84
CA LEU A 5 19.09 51.20 1.56
C LEU A 5 18.16 50.44 0.59
N VAL A 6 17.93 50.99 -0.60
CA VAL A 6 17.06 50.39 -1.62
C VAL A 6 17.69 49.12 -2.20
N PHE A 7 19.01 49.15 -2.44
CA PHE A 7 19.75 47.97 -2.91
C PHE A 7 19.75 46.85 -1.87
N PHE A 8 19.98 47.17 -0.60
CA PHE A 8 19.94 46.16 0.47
C PHE A 8 18.56 45.54 0.65
N ALA A 9 17.49 46.33 0.58
CA ALA A 9 16.12 45.81 0.68
C ALA A 9 15.76 44.87 -0.49
N GLY A 10 16.19 45.19 -1.71
CA GLY A 10 15.97 44.34 -2.89
C GLY A 10 16.72 43.00 -2.82
N VAL A 11 17.97 43.02 -2.38
CA VAL A 11 18.78 41.80 -2.21
C VAL A 11 18.21 40.94 -1.07
N LEU A 12 17.78 41.55 0.03
CA LEU A 12 17.18 40.84 1.16
C LEU A 12 15.84 40.17 0.76
N LEU A 13 15.01 40.87 -0.01
CA LEU A 13 13.75 40.31 -0.50
C LEU A 13 13.97 39.14 -1.47
N SER A 14 14.97 39.26 -2.35
CA SER A 14 15.44 38.18 -3.23
C SER A 14 15.96 36.97 -2.46
N LEU A 15 16.69 37.19 -1.36
CA LEU A 15 17.19 36.12 -0.52
C LEU A 15 16.07 35.37 0.22
N ILE A 16 15.03 36.10 0.66
CA ILE A 16 13.87 35.54 1.35
C ILE A 16 13.04 34.66 0.40
N THR A 17 12.88 35.04 -0.87
CA THR A 17 12.16 34.21 -1.85
C THR A 17 12.94 32.95 -2.23
N LEU A 18 14.27 33.02 -2.32
CA LEU A 18 15.14 31.87 -2.56
C LEU A 18 15.13 30.85 -1.40
N LEU A 19 14.88 31.29 -0.17
CA LEU A 19 14.84 30.42 1.01
C LEU A 19 13.43 29.85 1.31
N GLY A 20 12.36 30.44 0.75
CA GLY A 20 10.97 30.12 1.10
C GLY A 20 10.32 28.92 0.38
N PHE A 21 10.89 28.41 -0.71
CA PHE A 21 10.32 27.28 -1.48
C PHE A 21 11.15 26.01 -1.32
N ARG A 22 11.27 25.50 -0.09
CA ARG A 22 11.52 24.06 0.08
C ARG A 22 10.17 23.36 0.01
N THR A 23 9.80 22.91 -1.18
CA THR A 23 8.73 21.92 -1.34
C THR A 23 9.15 20.68 -0.58
N GLY A 24 8.68 20.54 0.66
CA GLY A 24 8.76 19.28 1.36
C GLY A 24 8.09 18.25 0.46
N THR A 25 8.84 17.22 0.07
CA THR A 25 8.26 16.04 -0.56
C THR A 25 7.39 15.38 0.50
N HIS A 26 6.15 15.83 0.62
CA HIS A 26 5.16 15.16 1.45
C HIS A 26 4.99 13.77 0.87
N GLU A 27 5.45 12.78 1.63
CA GLU A 27 5.24 11.39 1.31
C GLU A 27 3.72 11.17 1.21
N LYS A 28 3.25 10.75 0.04
CA LYS A 28 1.82 10.47 -0.18
C LYS A 28 1.52 9.07 0.35
N VAL A 29 1.67 8.90 1.66
CA VAL A 29 1.30 7.67 2.35
C VAL A 29 -0.13 7.82 2.84
N ILE A 30 -0.96 6.82 2.54
CA ILE A 30 -2.25 6.65 3.17
C ILE A 30 -2.13 5.42 4.06
N GLU A 31 -2.27 5.63 5.36
CA GLU A 31 -2.24 4.56 6.36
C GLU A 31 -3.66 4.22 6.78
N ALA A 32 -4.00 2.94 6.71
CA ALA A 32 -5.26 2.41 7.21
C ALA A 32 -5.04 0.93 7.56
N GLU A 33 -5.82 0.43 8.53
CA GLU A 33 -5.85 -0.99 8.86
C GLU A 33 -6.39 -1.84 7.70
N LYS A 34 -7.29 -1.26 6.89
CA LYS A 34 -7.98 -1.94 5.80
C LYS A 34 -8.40 -0.98 4.69
N PHE A 35 -8.10 -1.36 3.45
CA PHE A 35 -8.65 -0.75 2.24
C PHE A 35 -9.63 -1.73 1.58
N VAL A 36 -10.79 -1.24 1.17
CA VAL A 36 -11.84 -2.04 0.54
C VAL A 36 -12.26 -1.40 -0.77
N LEU A 37 -12.13 -2.14 -1.87
CA LEU A 37 -12.76 -1.79 -3.13
C LEU A 37 -14.16 -2.38 -3.17
N ARG A 38 -15.17 -1.52 -3.33
CA ARG A 38 -16.57 -1.93 -3.48
C ARG A 38 -17.06 -1.64 -4.89
N SER A 39 -17.98 -2.47 -5.36
CA SER A 39 -18.78 -2.19 -6.55
C SER A 39 -19.80 -1.08 -6.26
N PRO A 40 -20.43 -0.48 -7.30
CA PRO A 40 -21.51 0.49 -7.13
C PRO A 40 -22.72 -0.02 -6.34
N HIS A 41 -22.86 -1.35 -6.21
CA HIS A 41 -23.93 -2.00 -5.46
C HIS A 41 -23.49 -2.44 -4.06
N GLY A 42 -22.35 -1.94 -3.57
CA GLY A 42 -21.84 -2.19 -2.21
C GLY A 42 -21.10 -3.51 -2.02
N ARG A 43 -21.06 -4.41 -3.01
CA ARG A 43 -20.32 -5.69 -2.92
C ARG A 43 -18.82 -5.45 -2.87
N ILE A 44 -18.10 -6.22 -2.06
CA ILE A 44 -16.65 -6.17 -1.95
C ILE A 44 -16.04 -6.89 -3.15
N LEU A 45 -15.09 -6.23 -3.82
CA LEU A 45 -14.38 -6.76 -4.99
C LEU A 45 -12.91 -7.07 -4.66
N MET A 46 -12.32 -6.28 -3.76
CA MET A 46 -10.95 -6.46 -3.29
C MET A 46 -10.80 -5.90 -1.88
N GLU A 47 -9.94 -6.52 -1.09
CA GLU A 47 -9.48 -5.99 0.18
C GLU A 47 -7.95 -6.01 0.25
N LEU A 48 -7.36 -4.96 0.82
CA LEU A 48 -6.00 -4.95 1.35
C LEU A 48 -6.12 -4.76 2.87
N ARG A 49 -5.70 -5.76 3.66
CA ARG A 49 -5.88 -5.78 5.12
C ARG A 49 -4.68 -6.40 5.81
N VAL A 50 -4.61 -6.23 7.13
CA VAL A 50 -3.71 -7.01 7.98
C VAL A 50 -4.53 -8.11 8.67
N GLU A 51 -4.08 -9.36 8.58
CA GLU A 51 -4.70 -10.53 9.20
C GLU A 51 -3.59 -11.32 9.90
N ASP A 52 -3.72 -11.60 11.20
CA ASP A 52 -2.70 -12.26 12.02
C ASP A 52 -1.28 -11.66 11.85
N HIS A 53 -1.19 -10.32 11.85
CA HIS A 53 0.05 -9.55 11.61
C HIS A 53 0.68 -9.74 10.23
N LYS A 54 -0.05 -10.30 9.26
CA LYS A 54 0.41 -10.47 7.87
C LYS A 54 -0.38 -9.56 6.94
N PRO A 55 0.28 -8.93 5.96
CA PRO A 55 -0.44 -8.19 4.91
C PRO A 55 -1.14 -9.20 3.99
N VAL A 56 -2.41 -8.93 3.71
CA VAL A 56 -3.27 -9.77 2.87
C VAL A 56 -3.90 -8.92 1.77
N ILE A 57 -3.85 -9.42 0.53
CA ILE A 57 -4.67 -8.95 -0.58
C ILE A 57 -5.64 -10.06 -0.97
N ALA A 58 -6.93 -9.77 -0.89
CA ALA A 58 -8.00 -10.68 -1.27
C ALA A 58 -8.78 -10.14 -2.48
N LEU A 59 -9.00 -10.94 -3.52
CA LEU A 59 -9.93 -10.63 -4.61
C LEU A 59 -11.18 -11.49 -4.47
N CYS A 60 -12.33 -10.86 -4.65
CA CYS A 60 -13.64 -11.50 -4.55
C CYS A 60 -14.29 -11.68 -5.93
N ASP A 61 -15.13 -12.70 -6.06
CA ASP A 61 -16.01 -12.88 -7.20
C ASP A 61 -17.21 -11.91 -7.17
N GLU A 62 -18.09 -12.00 -8.17
CA GLU A 62 -19.28 -11.16 -8.29
C GLU A 62 -20.27 -11.31 -7.13
N ARG A 63 -20.17 -12.40 -6.36
CA ARG A 63 -20.98 -12.69 -5.18
C ARG A 63 -20.30 -12.26 -3.88
N GLY A 64 -19.09 -11.70 -3.94
CA GLY A 64 -18.31 -11.28 -2.79
C GLY A 64 -17.56 -12.41 -2.10
N LYS A 65 -17.44 -13.60 -2.71
CA LYS A 65 -16.63 -14.70 -2.18
C LYS A 65 -15.19 -14.55 -2.62
N GLU A 66 -14.25 -14.73 -1.69
CA GLU A 66 -12.82 -14.70 -1.99
C GLU A 66 -12.43 -15.82 -2.97
N ARG A 67 -11.67 -15.45 -4.02
CA ARG A 67 -11.16 -16.36 -5.06
C ARG A 67 -9.66 -16.35 -5.17
N LEU A 68 -9.02 -15.23 -4.87
CA LEU A 68 -7.57 -15.10 -4.79
C LEU A 68 -7.21 -14.52 -3.42
N HIS A 69 -6.24 -15.13 -2.76
CA HIS A 69 -5.66 -14.64 -1.52
C HIS A 69 -4.15 -14.60 -1.68
N LEU A 70 -3.56 -13.43 -1.46
CA LEU A 70 -2.13 -13.20 -1.41
C LEU A 70 -1.77 -12.81 0.01
N GLU A 71 -0.87 -13.56 0.64
CA GLU A 71 -0.38 -13.27 1.99
C GLU A 71 1.12 -13.06 1.99
N GLY A 72 1.58 -12.05 2.72
CA GLY A 72 3.00 -11.86 3.03
C GLY A 72 3.39 -12.49 4.37
N GLY A 73 4.61 -12.17 4.82
CA GLY A 73 5.18 -12.69 6.07
C GLY A 73 6.39 -13.58 5.82
N SER A 74 6.79 -14.36 6.82
CA SER A 74 7.93 -15.29 6.72
C SER A 74 7.71 -16.43 5.72
N ALA A 75 6.45 -16.86 5.56
CA ALA A 75 6.03 -17.83 4.56
C ALA A 75 4.96 -17.19 3.65
N PRO A 76 5.37 -16.42 2.63
CA PRO A 76 4.43 -15.80 1.71
C PRO A 76 3.66 -16.85 0.91
N GLY A 77 2.44 -16.51 0.52
CA GLY A 77 1.51 -17.46 -0.09
C GLY A 77 0.56 -16.84 -1.10
N ILE A 78 0.20 -17.66 -2.09
CA ILE A 78 -0.86 -17.40 -3.06
C ILE A 78 -1.82 -18.59 -3.00
N LEU A 79 -3.10 -18.31 -2.76
CA LEU A 79 -4.17 -19.31 -2.78
C LEU A 79 -5.23 -18.92 -3.80
N ILE A 80 -5.68 -19.88 -4.59
CA ILE A 80 -6.81 -19.74 -5.51
C ILE A 80 -7.90 -20.73 -5.11
N LYS A 81 -9.13 -20.22 -4.95
CA LYS A 81 -10.32 -21.02 -4.58
C LYS A 81 -11.28 -21.13 -5.76
N ASN A 82 -11.88 -22.30 -5.94
CA ASN A 82 -12.95 -22.50 -6.93
C ASN A 82 -14.31 -22.07 -6.39
N GLY A 83 -15.37 -22.17 -7.22
CA GLY A 83 -16.75 -21.80 -6.87
C GLY A 83 -17.29 -22.41 -5.57
N SER A 84 -16.81 -23.60 -5.20
CA SER A 84 -17.18 -24.35 -3.99
C SER A 84 -16.32 -24.02 -2.77
N ASP A 85 -15.50 -22.96 -2.84
CA ASP A 85 -14.60 -22.50 -1.77
C ASP A 85 -13.44 -23.46 -1.45
N LYS A 86 -13.17 -24.42 -2.36
CA LYS A 86 -12.03 -25.32 -2.25
C LYS A 86 -10.80 -24.68 -2.87
N THR A 87 -9.68 -24.70 -2.15
CA THR A 87 -8.37 -24.34 -2.71
C THR A 87 -8.03 -25.30 -3.85
N VAL A 88 -7.86 -24.76 -5.04
CA VAL A 88 -7.47 -25.51 -6.26
C VAL A 88 -6.01 -25.30 -6.63
N MET A 89 -5.40 -24.22 -6.14
CA MET A 89 -4.00 -23.94 -6.33
C MET A 89 -3.47 -23.22 -5.12
N GLN A 90 -2.27 -23.62 -4.69
CA GLN A 90 -1.55 -22.99 -3.61
C GLN A 90 -0.07 -22.95 -3.98
N ILE A 91 0.51 -21.75 -3.95
CA ILE A 91 1.96 -21.55 -3.99
C ILE A 91 2.32 -20.98 -2.64
N ARG A 92 3.22 -21.64 -1.91
CA ARG A 92 3.80 -21.11 -0.68
C ARG A 92 5.29 -21.34 -0.73
N ASP A 93 6.04 -20.40 -0.17
CA ASP A 93 7.40 -20.71 0.20
C ASP A 93 7.33 -21.68 1.38
N PHE A 94 7.78 -22.90 1.14
CA PHE A 94 8.02 -23.83 2.24
C PHE A 94 9.41 -23.47 2.74
N GLU A 95 9.47 -22.73 3.84
CA GLU A 95 10.68 -22.74 4.66
C GLU A 95 10.98 -24.22 4.90
N LYS A 96 12.14 -24.65 4.41
CA LYS A 96 12.51 -26.05 4.34
C LYS A 96 12.86 -26.50 5.75
N ASP A 97 11.86 -26.66 6.59
CA ASP A 97 11.94 -27.46 7.81
C ASP A 97 12.48 -28.81 7.33
N GLY A 98 13.68 -29.18 7.76
CA GLY A 98 14.46 -30.28 7.19
C GLY A 98 13.85 -31.69 7.27
N SER A 99 12.54 -31.82 7.48
CA SER A 99 11.77 -33.05 7.34
C SER A 99 11.08 -33.09 5.98
N GLY A 100 11.69 -33.84 5.06
CA GLY A 100 11.13 -34.10 3.74
C GLY A 100 9.75 -34.77 3.78
N PHE A 101 9.06 -34.63 2.65
CA PHE A 101 7.94 -35.49 2.27
C PHE A 101 8.41 -36.96 2.26
N VAL A 102 7.70 -37.82 2.99
CA VAL A 102 7.60 -39.27 2.73
C VAL A 102 6.23 -39.51 2.12
#